data_AF-A0A428JCE7-F1
#
_entry.id   AF-A0A428JCE7-F1
#
_cell.length_a   1.000
_cell.length_b   1.000
_cell.length_c   1.000
_cell.angle_alpha   90.00
_cell.angle_beta   90.00
_cell.angle_gamma   90.00
#
_symmetry.space_group_name_H-M   'P 1'
#
loop_
_entity.id
_entity.type
_entity.pdbx_description
1 polymer ?
#
loop_
_entity_poly.entity_id
_entity_poly.type
_entity_poly.pdbx_seq_one_letter_code
_entity_poly.pdbx_strand_id
1 'polypeptide(L)'
;MTDSYLRSLGFTTTDDSQGAQRPAFAQAWRYQHDSLANDGSRLFIEHPLGIDACRLSLLAAPLATQDIAATVNLHDRPGLEAAIQAFFTAHGGVGVAAPRAVPNVFRPFRRKL
;
A
#
# COMPACT_ATOMS: atom_id res chain seq x y z
N MET A 1 4.41 -13.89 -0.13
CA MET A 1 3.08 -13.23 0.04
C MET A 1 2.38 -13.10 -1.31
N THR A 2 1.05 -12.91 -1.36
CA THR A 2 0.27 -12.78 -2.61
C THR A 2 -0.61 -11.52 -2.62
N ASP A 3 -1.01 -11.05 -3.81
CA ASP A 3 -1.95 -9.91 -3.98
C ASP A 3 -3.26 -10.13 -3.23
N SER A 4 -3.83 -11.33 -3.39
CA SER A 4 -5.10 -11.71 -2.76
C SER A 4 -5.06 -11.61 -1.24
N TYR A 5 -3.91 -11.96 -0.65
CA TYR A 5 -3.73 -11.89 0.79
C TYR A 5 -3.69 -10.43 1.28
N LEU A 6 -2.93 -9.57 0.61
CA LEU A 6 -2.89 -8.14 0.96
C LEU A 6 -4.26 -7.48 0.82
N ARG A 7 -5.02 -7.81 -0.23
CA ARG A 7 -6.40 -7.36 -0.37
C ARG A 7 -7.31 -7.83 0.76
N SER A 8 -7.14 -9.06 1.25
CA SER A 8 -7.91 -9.54 2.41
C SER A 8 -7.57 -8.81 3.70
N LEU A 9 -6.36 -8.25 3.79
CA LEU A 9 -5.92 -7.39 4.90
C LEU A 9 -6.30 -5.91 4.69
N GLY A 10 -7.14 -5.59 3.70
CA GLY A 10 -7.59 -4.21 3.46
C GLY A 10 -6.61 -3.36 2.68
N PHE A 11 -5.65 -3.94 1.95
CA PHE A 11 -4.75 -3.18 1.08
C PHE A 11 -5.25 -3.10 -0.36
N THR A 12 -5.17 -1.89 -0.93
CA THR A 12 -5.48 -1.60 -2.33
C THR A 12 -4.24 -1.08 -3.07
N THR A 13 -4.08 -1.43 -4.35
CA THR A 13 -2.93 -0.99 -5.16
C THR A 13 -2.93 0.53 -5.27
N THR A 14 -1.78 1.18 -5.15
CA THR A 14 -1.67 2.63 -5.39
C THR A 14 -1.53 2.99 -6.86
N ASP A 15 -1.10 2.03 -7.68
CA ASP A 15 -1.00 2.17 -9.13
C ASP A 15 -2.19 1.47 -9.79
N ASP A 16 -3.05 2.25 -10.43
CA ASP A 16 -4.21 1.78 -11.20
C ASP A 16 -3.97 2.01 -12.70
N SER A 17 -2.71 1.93 -13.14
CA SER A 17 -2.38 1.83 -14.56
C SER A 17 -2.94 0.51 -15.11
N GLN A 18 -4.23 0.54 -15.41
CA GLN A 18 -4.98 -0.54 -16.05
C GLN A 18 -4.40 -0.81 -17.44
N GLY A 19 -3.63 -1.88 -17.57
CA GLY A 19 -3.22 -2.37 -18.87
C GLY A 19 -2.54 -3.72 -18.78
N ALA A 20 -3.33 -4.79 -18.93
CA ALA A 20 -3.01 -6.18 -19.37
C ALA A 20 -1.73 -6.93 -18.92
N GLN A 21 -0.78 -6.30 -18.23
CA GLN A 21 0.44 -6.86 -17.70
C GLN A 21 0.61 -6.31 -16.29
N ARG A 22 -0.13 -6.89 -15.33
CA ARG A 22 0.27 -6.74 -13.93
C ARG A 22 1.66 -7.38 -13.80
N PRO A 23 2.72 -6.63 -13.43
CA PRO A 23 4.01 -7.25 -13.17
C PRO A 23 3.84 -8.30 -12.07
N ALA A 24 4.59 -9.40 -12.14
CA ALA A 24 4.55 -10.43 -11.10
C ALA A 24 4.83 -9.80 -9.72
N PHE A 25 4.27 -10.37 -8.64
CA PHE A 25 4.43 -9.90 -7.25
C PHE A 25 5.87 -9.49 -6.90
N ALA A 26 6.85 -10.13 -7.53
CA ALA A 26 8.27 -9.87 -7.36
C ALA A 26 8.78 -8.50 -7.88
N GLN A 27 8.08 -7.78 -8.76
CA GLN A 27 8.71 -6.72 -9.57
C GLN A 27 8.73 -5.29 -9.01
N ALA A 28 7.80 -4.90 -8.12
CA ALA A 28 7.80 -3.69 -7.27
C ALA A 28 6.34 -3.25 -7.03
N TRP A 29 5.72 -3.76 -5.96
CA TRP A 29 4.34 -3.39 -5.64
C TRP A 29 4.26 -2.45 -4.45
N ARG A 30 3.31 -1.53 -4.55
CA ARG A 30 2.91 -0.61 -3.49
C ARG A 30 1.41 -0.68 -3.29
N TYR A 31 1.01 -0.83 -2.04
CA TYR A 31 -0.38 -0.80 -1.65
C TYR A 31 -0.58 0.20 -0.53
N GLN A 32 -1.78 0.76 -0.47
CA GLN A 32 -2.27 1.59 0.63
C GLN A 32 -3.36 0.82 1.36
N HIS A 33 -3.36 0.89 2.69
CA HIS A 33 -4.46 0.36 3.48
C HIS A 33 -5.72 1.22 3.26
N ASP A 34 -6.87 0.57 3.21
CA ASP A 34 -8.18 1.16 2.94
C ASP A 34 -8.69 2.01 4.12
N SER A 35 -8.06 1.91 5.28
CA SER A 35 -8.33 2.72 6.47
C SER A 35 -7.11 3.58 6.84
N LEU A 36 -7.38 4.81 7.25
CA LEU A 36 -6.44 5.67 7.96
C LEU A 36 -6.36 5.25 9.42
N ALA A 37 -5.27 5.62 10.09
CA ALA A 37 -5.27 5.63 11.54
C ALA A 37 -6.06 6.85 12.08
N ASN A 38 -6.37 6.85 13.38
CA ASN A 38 -7.17 7.91 14.01
C ASN A 38 -6.50 9.29 13.96
N ASP A 39 -5.18 9.35 13.92
CA ASP A 39 -4.42 10.58 13.71
C ASP A 39 -4.37 11.04 12.23
N GLY A 40 -5.01 10.29 11.33
CA GLY A 40 -5.03 10.55 9.89
C GLY A 40 -3.86 9.92 9.11
N SER A 41 -2.96 9.20 9.79
CA SER A 41 -1.82 8.55 9.16
C SER A 41 -2.25 7.47 8.18
N ARG A 42 -1.55 7.39 7.05
CA ARG A 42 -1.75 6.35 6.04
C ARG A 42 -0.77 5.21 6.28
N LEU A 43 -1.21 4.00 6.01
CA LEU A 43 -0.35 2.83 6.01
C LEU A 43 -0.12 2.39 4.57
N PHE A 44 1.15 2.32 4.18
CA PHE A 44 1.58 1.75 2.92
C PHE A 44 2.37 0.48 3.16
N ILE A 45 2.30 -0.44 2.21
CA ILE A 45 3.17 -1.62 2.16
C ILE A 45 3.88 -1.65 0.81
N GLU A 46 5.19 -1.79 0.85
CA GLU A 46 6.02 -2.00 -0.33
C GLU A 46 6.74 -3.35 -0.27
N HIS A 47 6.90 -3.95 -1.45
CA HIS A 47 7.74 -5.13 -1.65
C HIS A 47 8.91 -4.76 -2.58
N PRO A 48 10.12 -4.54 -2.04
CA PRO A 48 11.30 -4.25 -2.86
C PRO A 48 11.68 -5.45 -3.71
N LEU A 49 11.95 -5.22 -5.00
CA LEU A 49 12.40 -6.26 -5.92
C LEU A 49 13.67 -6.95 -5.39
N GLY A 50 13.64 -8.28 -5.31
CA GLY A 50 14.79 -9.10 -4.91
C GLY A 50 15.06 -9.14 -3.41
N ILE A 51 14.15 -8.65 -2.57
CA ILE A 51 14.23 -8.74 -1.11
C ILE A 51 13.04 -9.54 -0.60
N ASP A 52 13.28 -10.61 0.15
CA ASP A 52 12.24 -11.43 0.78
C ASP A 52 11.64 -10.75 2.03
N ALA A 53 11.30 -9.46 1.90
CA ALA A 53 10.70 -8.67 2.96
C ALA A 53 9.70 -7.67 2.40
N CYS A 54 8.65 -7.43 3.17
CA CYS A 54 7.72 -6.32 2.98
C CYS A 54 8.06 -5.20 3.96
N ARG A 55 7.99 -3.95 3.52
CA ARG A 55 8.17 -2.78 4.38
C ARG A 55 6.84 -2.07 4.55
N LEU A 56 6.53 -1.72 5.79
CA LEU A 56 5.42 -0.84 6.14
C LEU A 56 5.95 0.58 6.30
N SER A 57 5.24 1.55 5.74
CA SER A 57 5.64 2.96 5.78
C SER A 57 4.44 3.89 5.87
N LEU A 58 4.70 5.12 6.33
CA LEU A 58 3.69 6.18 6.39
C LEU A 58 3.54 6.93 5.06
N LEU A 59 4.53 6.80 4.18
CA LEU A 59 4.60 7.48 2.89
C LEU A 59 4.51 6.48 1.73
N ALA A 60 3.99 6.96 0.59
CA ALA A 60 3.83 6.19 -0.65
C ALA A 60 5.15 6.01 -1.44
N ALA A 61 6.27 6.46 -0.87
CA ALA A 61 7.62 6.59 -1.43
C ALA A 61 7.91 7.92 -2.19
N PRO A 62 9.20 8.27 -2.44
CA PRO A 62 10.43 7.56 -2.02
C PRO A 62 10.53 7.44 -0.49
N LEU A 63 11.05 6.32 0.02
CA LEU A 63 11.19 6.08 1.45
C LEU A 63 12.65 6.29 1.87
N ALA A 64 12.88 7.17 2.83
CA ALA A 64 14.09 7.10 3.65
C ALA A 64 13.92 6.00 4.71
N THR A 65 15.03 5.51 5.26
CA THR A 65 15.00 4.47 6.31
C THR A 65 14.13 4.88 7.51
N GLN A 66 14.08 6.19 7.81
CA GLN A 66 13.26 6.76 8.88
C GLN A 66 11.75 6.72 8.62
N ASP A 67 11.32 6.54 7.38
CA ASP A 67 9.90 6.48 7.00
C ASP A 67 9.35 5.05 7.06
N ILE A 68 10.22 4.07 7.29
CA ILE A 68 9.88 2.65 7.44
C ILE A 68 9.44 2.40 8.89
N ALA A 69 8.16 2.09 9.07
CA ALA A 69 7.60 1.71 10.36
C ALA A 69 7.98 0.28 10.76
N ALA A 70 8.03 -0.65 9.79
CA ALA A 70 8.42 -2.03 10.03
C ALA A 70 8.97 -2.68 8.77
N THR A 71 9.88 -3.64 8.94
CA THR A 71 10.30 -4.58 7.88
C THR A 71 9.97 -5.99 8.35
N VAL A 72 9.14 -6.69 7.58
CA VAL A 72 8.63 -8.03 7.90
C VAL A 72 9.03 -8.99 6.80
N ASN A 73 9.37 -10.24 7.15
CA ASN A 73 9.67 -11.25 6.15
C ASN A 73 8.45 -11.51 5.23
N LEU A 74 8.69 -11.68 3.93
CA LEU A 74 7.67 -11.92 2.92
C LEU A 74 6.78 -13.15 3.19
N HIS A 75 7.29 -14.11 3.95
CA HIS A 75 6.59 -15.34 4.30
C HIS A 75 5.98 -15.30 5.71
N ASP A 76 6.33 -14.30 6.50
CA ASP A 76 5.84 -14.14 7.88
C ASP A 76 4.50 -13.38 7.91
N ARG A 77 3.44 -14.13 7.57
CA ARG A 77 2.05 -13.66 7.65
C ARG A 77 1.66 -13.15 9.04
N PRO A 78 1.88 -13.90 10.14
CA PRO A 78 1.50 -13.43 11.46
C PRO A 78 2.32 -12.20 11.89
N GLY A 79 3.61 -12.14 11.51
CA GLY A 79 4.42 -10.94 11.73
C GLY A 79 3.87 -9.71 11.02
N LEU A 80 3.32 -9.86 9.82
CA LEU A 80 2.73 -8.74 9.07
C LEU A 80 1.44 -8.25 9.74
N GLU A 81 0.54 -9.16 10.11
CA GLU A 81 -0.71 -8.81 10.80
C GLU A 81 -0.41 -8.10 12.13
N ALA A 82 0.56 -8.61 12.89
CA ALA A 82 1.01 -7.97 14.13
C ALA A 82 1.60 -6.57 13.88
N ALA A 83 2.36 -6.37 12.81
CA ALA A 83 2.92 -5.07 12.46
C ALA A 83 1.84 -4.06 12.04
N ILE A 84 0.82 -4.50 11.30
CA ILE A 84 -0.35 -3.68 10.95
C ILE A 84 -1.12 -3.28 12.21
N GLN A 85 -1.37 -4.24 13.10
CA GLN A 85 -2.06 -3.98 14.36
C GLN A 85 -1.26 -3.01 15.24
N ALA A 86 0.05 -3.21 15.36
CA ALA A 86 0.95 -2.34 16.11
C ALA A 86 0.95 -0.92 15.55
N PHE A 87 0.95 -0.76 14.23
CA PHE A 87 0.79 0.54 13.58
C PHE A 87 -0.51 1.23 14.00
N PHE A 88 -1.66 0.59 13.82
CA PHE A 88 -2.92 1.22 14.20
C PHE A 88 -2.99 1.53 15.69
N THR A 89 -2.53 0.63 16.56
CA THR A 89 -2.47 0.89 18.00
C THR A 89 -1.58 2.08 18.35
N ALA A 90 -0.42 2.23 17.71
CA ALA A 90 0.47 3.37 17.92
C ALA A 90 -0.13 4.71 17.46
N HIS A 91 -0.96 4.67 16.42
CA HIS A 91 -1.61 5.84 15.82
C HIS A 91 -3.06 6.07 16.30
N GLY A 92 -3.38 5.57 17.50
CA GLY A 92 -4.65 5.84 18.18
C GLY A 92 -5.84 4.98 17.73
N GLY A 93 -5.60 3.95 16.92
CA GLY A 93 -6.59 2.99 16.42
C GLY A 93 -6.87 3.14 14.92
N VAL A 94 -7.77 2.29 14.42
CA VAL A 94 -8.29 2.36 13.05
C VAL A 94 -9.30 3.52 12.97
N GLY A 95 -9.07 4.43 12.04
CA GLY A 95 -9.92 5.59 11.78
C GLY A 95 -10.78 5.44 10.53
N VAL A 96 -11.00 6.56 9.84
CA VAL A 96 -11.88 6.63 8.66
C VAL A 96 -11.27 5.92 7.44
N ALA A 97 -12.11 5.62 6.45
CA ALA A 97 -11.64 5.07 5.18
C ALA A 97 -10.67 6.04 4.48
N ALA A 98 -9.55 5.50 3.99
CA ALA A 98 -8.55 6.25 3.25
C ALA A 98 -9.11 6.66 1.88
N PRO A 99 -8.91 7.92 1.45
CA PRO A 99 -9.35 8.35 0.14
C PRO A 99 -8.61 7.56 -0.94
N ARG A 100 -9.37 6.94 -1.84
CA ARG A 100 -8.81 6.23 -2.99
C ARG A 100 -8.21 7.24 -3.97
N ALA A 101 -7.00 6.98 -4.45
CA ALA A 101 -6.41 7.76 -5.52
C ALA A 101 -7.25 7.55 -6.79
N VAL A 102 -7.95 8.58 -7.24
CA VAL A 102 -8.66 8.55 -8.52
C VAL A 102 -7.63 8.85 -9.61
N PRO A 103 -7.39 7.93 -10.57
CA PRO A 103 -6.48 8.22 -11.67
C PRO A 103 -7.02 9.40 -12.49
N ASN A 104 -6.23 10.46 -12.61
CA ASN A 104 -6.54 11.58 -13.49
C ASN A 104 -6.38 11.14 -14.95
N VAL A 105 -7.45 10.60 -15.53
CA VAL A 105 -7.49 10.27 -16.95
C VAL A 105 -7.63 11.57 -17.74
N PHE A 106 -6.53 12.03 -18.35
CA PHE A 106 -6.57 13.13 -19.30
C PHE A 106 -7.47 12.77 -20.49
N ARG A 107 -8.59 13.49 -20.67
CA ARG A 107 -9.47 13.33 -21.82
C ARG A 107 -9.29 14.52 -22.77
N PRO A 108 -8.75 14.34 -23.99
CA PRO A 108 -8.60 15.43 -24.94
C PRO A 108 -9.99 15.93 -25.40
N PHE A 109 -10.17 17.25 -25.36
CA PHE A 109 -11.42 17.93 -25.71
C PHE A 109 -11.67 17.80 -27.23
N ARG A 110 -12.66 17.01 -27.64
CA ARG A 110 -13.11 16.97 -29.05
C ARG A 110 -14.11 18.10 -29.29
N ARG A 111 -13.68 19.18 -29.95
CA ARG A 111 -14.59 20.16 -30.58
C ARG A 111 -15.43 19.40 -31.63
N LYS A 112 -16.74 19.36 -31.44
CA LYS A 112 -17.66 18.98 -32.52
C LYS A 112 -17.61 20.10 -33.57
N LEU A 113 -17.25 19.73 -34.80
CA LEU A 113 -17.49 20.54 -36.00
C LEU A 113 -18.96 20.42 -36.40
#